data_AF-A0A0C9ZSQ8-F1
#
_entry.id   AF-A0A0C9ZSQ8-F1
#
_cell.length_a   1.000
_cell.length_b   1.000
_cell.length_c   1.000
_cell.angle_alpha   90.00
_cell.angle_beta   90.00
_cell.angle_gamma   90.00
#
_symmetry.space_group_name_H-M   'P 1'
#
loop_
_entity.id
_entity.type
_entity.pdbx_description
1 polymer ?
#
loop_
_entity_poly.entity_id
_entity_poly.type
_entity_poly.pdbx_seq_one_letter_code
_entity_poly.pdbx_strand_id
1 'polypeptide(L)'
;LNFICWQGVNRFIQLADDSDEVPKLQGKSYGVFKLSAEEWKKLELMHDVLQFDDFSSAINSGLDNIRKWYHKIDETDVYFVCLALDPNYKVAYAKGKWEPRDFDEGMRSLRKVFDKYYHCNVSPATAEPAAVAPALLARQGSYGHSWMRDAVKTRVANDTANRRPHQELDEYLAAPLEDVENIVAWWGVSFSHRVSLQVDLKCL
;
A
#
# COMPACT_ATOMS: atom_id res chain seq x y z
N LEU A 1 -23.69 11.69 -32.44
CA LEU A 1 -24.32 12.85 -31.74
C LEU A 1 -25.29 13.55 -32.67
N ASN A 2 -26.50 13.91 -32.22
CA ASN A 2 -27.46 14.66 -33.05
C ASN A 2 -26.98 16.09 -33.34
N PHE A 3 -27.31 16.62 -34.53
CA PHE A 3 -27.03 17.99 -35.00
C PHE A 3 -27.43 19.10 -33.99
N ILE A 4 -28.42 18.81 -33.14
CA ILE A 4 -28.91 19.68 -32.06
C ILE A 4 -27.84 19.94 -30.98
N CYS A 5 -26.97 18.97 -30.69
CA CYS A 5 -25.93 19.11 -29.67
C CYS A 5 -24.79 20.04 -30.13
N TRP A 6 -24.44 20.00 -31.41
CA TRP A 6 -23.40 20.85 -32.01
C TRP A 6 -23.77 22.35 -31.98
N GLN A 7 -24.99 22.69 -32.39
CA GLN A 7 -25.45 24.08 -32.33
C GLN A 7 -25.59 24.58 -30.89
N GLY A 8 -26.06 23.73 -29.97
CA GLY A 8 -26.20 24.06 -28.56
C GLY A 8 -24.86 24.41 -27.90
N VAL A 9 -23.83 23.58 -28.08
CA VAL A 9 -22.50 23.80 -27.47
C VAL A 9 -21.83 25.03 -28.06
N ASN A 10 -21.86 25.20 -29.39
CA ASN A 10 -21.28 26.40 -30.02
C ASN A 10 -22.00 27.68 -29.61
N ARG A 11 -23.33 27.62 -29.48
CA ARG A 11 -24.13 28.76 -29.02
C ARG A 11 -23.86 29.07 -27.55
N PHE A 12 -23.74 28.06 -26.70
CA PHE A 12 -23.36 28.24 -25.30
C PHE A 12 -21.98 28.89 -25.20
N ILE A 13 -20.97 28.39 -25.90
CA ILE A 13 -19.60 28.94 -25.86
C ILE A 13 -19.57 30.40 -26.34
N GLN A 14 -20.34 30.75 -27.36
CA GLN A 14 -20.47 32.13 -27.84
C GLN A 14 -21.16 33.05 -26.83
N LEU A 15 -22.19 32.57 -26.15
CA LEU A 15 -22.96 33.37 -25.20
C LEU A 15 -22.30 33.42 -23.81
N ALA A 16 -21.50 32.43 -23.45
CA ALA A 16 -20.87 32.31 -22.14
C ALA A 16 -19.81 33.40 -21.89
N ASP A 17 -19.12 33.85 -22.94
CA ASP A 17 -18.13 34.93 -22.82
C ASP A 17 -18.78 36.31 -22.58
N ASP A 18 -20.01 36.51 -23.07
CA ASP A 18 -20.77 37.76 -22.96
C ASP A 18 -21.79 37.74 -21.80
N SER A 19 -21.94 36.61 -21.10
CA SER A 19 -22.94 36.43 -20.04
C SER A 19 -22.35 36.69 -18.65
N ASP A 20 -23.03 37.53 -17.86
CA ASP A 20 -22.71 37.74 -16.44
C ASP A 20 -23.23 36.61 -15.53
N GLU A 21 -24.02 35.68 -16.06
CA GLU A 21 -24.52 34.50 -15.34
C GLU A 21 -23.50 33.34 -15.32
N VAL A 22 -22.49 33.39 -16.20
CA VAL A 22 -21.44 32.36 -16.31
C VAL A 22 -20.15 32.88 -15.65
N PRO A 23 -19.48 32.09 -14.79
CA PRO A 23 -18.25 32.52 -14.14
C PRO A 23 -17.16 32.90 -15.14
N LYS A 24 -16.56 34.09 -15.00
CA LYS A 24 -15.46 34.53 -15.86
C LYS A 24 -14.20 33.70 -15.58
N LEU A 25 -13.61 33.15 -16.63
CA LEU A 25 -12.36 32.38 -16.53
C LEU A 25 -11.18 33.35 -16.31
N GLN A 26 -10.28 33.02 -15.39
CA GLN A 26 -9.11 33.86 -15.11
C GLN A 26 -8.15 33.86 -16.31
N GLY A 27 -8.08 35.00 -17.02
CA GLY A 27 -7.17 35.20 -18.15
C GLY A 27 -7.48 34.35 -19.38
N LYS A 28 -8.70 33.80 -19.50
CA LYS A 28 -9.15 32.96 -20.62
C LYS A 28 -10.57 33.35 -21.03
N SER A 29 -10.97 32.95 -22.22
CA SER A 29 -12.36 33.01 -22.69
C SER A 29 -12.85 31.60 -23.00
N TYR A 30 -14.14 31.36 -22.86
CA TYR A 30 -14.80 30.11 -23.21
C TYR A 30 -14.64 29.77 -24.70
N GLY A 31 -14.44 30.76 -25.56
CA GLY A 31 -14.11 30.59 -26.98
C GLY A 31 -12.93 29.66 -27.26
N VAL A 32 -11.98 29.49 -26.33
CA VAL A 32 -10.86 28.54 -26.49
C VAL A 32 -11.30 27.07 -26.44
N PHE A 33 -12.49 26.78 -25.92
CA PHE A 33 -13.09 25.44 -25.92
C PHE A 33 -13.94 25.17 -27.17
N LYS A 34 -13.98 26.12 -28.11
CA LYS A 34 -14.68 25.94 -29.38
C LYS A 34 -13.93 24.90 -30.22
N LEU A 35 -14.55 23.75 -30.38
CA LEU A 35 -14.05 22.70 -31.26
C LEU A 35 -14.22 23.11 -32.73
N SER A 36 -13.16 22.91 -33.52
CA SER A 36 -13.18 23.06 -34.96
C SER A 36 -14.04 22.00 -35.64
N ALA A 37 -14.40 22.22 -36.91
CA ALA A 37 -15.16 21.24 -37.68
C ALA A 37 -14.43 19.88 -37.80
N GLU A 38 -13.09 19.90 -37.86
CA GLU A 38 -12.29 18.68 -37.92
C GLU A 38 -12.29 17.91 -36.58
N GLU A 39 -12.20 18.62 -35.45
CA GLU A 39 -12.27 18.01 -34.12
C GLU A 39 -13.65 17.42 -33.84
N TRP A 40 -14.71 18.09 -34.29
CA TRP A 40 -16.07 17.52 -34.25
C TRP A 40 -16.18 16.25 -35.07
N LYS A 41 -15.60 16.21 -36.27
CA LYS A 41 -15.57 15.01 -37.12
C LYS A 41 -14.79 13.86 -36.46
N LYS A 42 -13.71 14.17 -35.74
CA LYS A 42 -12.97 13.18 -34.94
C LYS A 42 -13.81 12.66 -33.77
N LEU A 43 -14.55 13.53 -33.08
CA LEU A 43 -15.45 13.14 -32.00
C LEU A 43 -16.62 12.27 -32.48
N GLU A 44 -17.19 12.57 -33.64
CA GLU A 44 -18.20 11.73 -34.28
C GLU A 44 -17.63 10.34 -34.61
N LEU A 45 -16.44 10.29 -35.23
CA LEU A 45 -15.77 9.03 -35.52
C LEU A 45 -15.47 8.22 -34.24
N MET A 46 -14.97 8.89 -33.19
CA MET A 46 -14.74 8.25 -31.89
C MET A 46 -16.04 7.72 -31.31
N HIS A 47 -17.11 8.50 -31.32
CA HIS A 47 -18.43 8.07 -30.86
C HIS A 47 -18.92 6.85 -31.65
N ASP A 48 -18.79 6.85 -32.96
CA ASP A 48 -19.24 5.74 -33.81
C ASP A 48 -18.40 4.47 -33.58
N VAL A 49 -17.09 4.62 -33.38
CA VAL A 49 -16.19 3.50 -32.97
C VAL A 49 -16.54 2.98 -31.57
N LEU A 50 -16.91 3.87 -30.65
CA LEU A 50 -17.34 3.49 -29.30
C LEU A 50 -18.72 2.80 -29.30
N GLN A 51 -19.57 3.13 -30.28
CA GLN A 51 -20.87 2.49 -30.50
C GLN A 51 -20.79 1.12 -31.16
N PHE A 52 -19.62 0.70 -31.67
CA PHE A 52 -19.45 -0.68 -32.11
C PHE A 52 -19.55 -1.61 -30.89
N ASP A 53 -20.49 -2.57 -30.97
CA ASP A 53 -20.80 -3.53 -29.92
C ASP A 53 -19.54 -4.26 -29.41
N ASP A 54 -18.58 -4.55 -30.30
CA ASP A 54 -17.32 -5.21 -29.96
C ASP A 54 -16.44 -4.36 -29.02
N PHE A 55 -16.43 -3.02 -29.17
CA PHE A 55 -15.62 -2.14 -28.34
C PHE A 55 -16.29 -1.86 -26.98
N SER A 56 -17.62 -1.67 -27.00
CA SER A 56 -18.41 -1.58 -25.76
C SER A 56 -18.32 -2.89 -24.96
N SER A 57 -18.37 -4.04 -25.63
CA SER A 57 -18.18 -5.36 -25.01
C SER A 57 -16.78 -5.51 -24.39
N ALA A 58 -15.73 -5.10 -25.11
CA ALA A 58 -14.36 -5.14 -24.61
C ALA A 58 -14.15 -4.21 -23.39
N ILE A 59 -14.68 -2.99 -23.42
CA ILE A 59 -14.63 -2.06 -22.28
C ILE A 59 -15.37 -2.64 -21.08
N ASN A 60 -16.61 -3.10 -21.26
CA ASN A 60 -17.41 -3.67 -20.17
C ASN A 60 -16.74 -4.92 -19.59
N SER A 61 -16.20 -5.79 -20.44
CA SER A 61 -15.42 -6.95 -20.00
C SER A 61 -14.16 -6.54 -19.23
N GLY A 62 -13.48 -5.48 -19.66
CA GLY A 62 -12.36 -4.89 -18.94
C GLY A 62 -12.76 -4.37 -17.57
N LEU A 63 -13.87 -3.63 -17.48
CA LEU A 63 -14.42 -3.12 -16.22
C LEU A 63 -14.84 -4.26 -15.28
N ASP A 64 -15.48 -5.31 -15.79
CA ASP A 64 -15.88 -6.48 -15.01
C ASP A 64 -14.67 -7.26 -14.51
N ASN A 65 -13.62 -7.38 -15.34
CA ASN A 65 -12.36 -7.97 -14.92
C ASN A 65 -11.69 -7.14 -13.81
N ILE A 66 -11.60 -5.81 -13.97
CA ILE A 66 -11.09 -4.90 -12.94
C ILE A 66 -11.89 -5.05 -11.65
N ARG A 67 -13.22 -5.02 -11.71
CA ARG A 67 -14.10 -5.22 -10.54
C ARG A 67 -13.86 -6.56 -9.86
N LYS A 68 -13.73 -7.64 -10.64
CA LYS A 68 -13.42 -8.98 -10.11
C LYS A 68 -12.10 -9.01 -9.37
N TRP A 69 -11.06 -8.35 -9.88
CA TRP A 69 -9.75 -8.30 -9.22
C TRP A 69 -9.73 -7.34 -8.02
N TYR A 70 -10.42 -6.21 -8.10
CA TYR A 70 -10.59 -5.31 -6.95
C TYR A 70 -11.37 -5.95 -5.81
N HIS A 71 -12.46 -6.67 -6.10
CA HIS A 71 -13.22 -7.40 -5.08
C HIS A 71 -12.37 -8.50 -4.41
N LYS A 72 -11.50 -9.16 -5.16
CA LYS A 72 -10.54 -10.12 -4.58
C LYS A 72 -9.50 -9.45 -3.68
N ILE A 73 -9.14 -8.20 -3.97
CA ILE A 73 -8.24 -7.42 -3.12
C ILE A 73 -8.98 -6.92 -1.88
N ASP A 74 -10.26 -6.52 -2.00
CA ASP A 74 -11.14 -6.20 -0.86
C ASP A 74 -11.38 -7.41 0.05
N GLU A 75 -11.44 -8.63 -0.51
CA GLU A 75 -11.51 -9.88 0.27
C GLU A 75 -10.19 -10.20 1.00
N THR A 76 -9.08 -9.55 0.63
CA THR A 76 -7.78 -9.79 1.25
C THR A 76 -7.40 -8.65 2.17
N ASP A 77 -6.95 -9.00 3.37
CA ASP A 77 -6.46 -8.05 4.37
C ASP A 77 -5.22 -7.25 3.92
N VAL A 78 -4.66 -7.57 2.75
CA VAL A 78 -3.44 -7.01 2.18
C VAL A 78 -3.52 -5.49 2.06
N TYR A 79 -4.64 -4.94 1.58
CA TYR A 79 -4.74 -3.49 1.41
C TYR A 79 -4.65 -2.75 2.74
N PHE A 80 -5.37 -3.22 3.75
CA PHE A 80 -5.28 -2.64 5.10
C PHE A 80 -3.89 -2.80 5.69
N VAL A 81 -3.27 -3.98 5.55
CA VAL A 81 -1.92 -4.24 6.05
C VAL A 81 -0.88 -3.33 5.38
N CYS A 82 -0.94 -3.14 4.06
CA CYS A 82 -0.05 -2.25 3.34
C CYS A 82 -0.20 -0.80 3.80
N LEU A 83 -1.42 -0.30 3.99
CA LEU A 83 -1.66 1.05 4.52
C LEU A 83 -1.12 1.18 5.95
N ALA A 84 -1.39 0.19 6.81
CA ALA A 84 -0.95 0.19 8.19
C ALA A 84 0.57 0.20 8.32
N LEU A 85 1.29 -0.45 7.40
CA LEU A 85 2.76 -0.52 7.32
C LEU A 85 3.39 0.61 6.48
N ASP A 86 2.59 1.53 5.94
CA ASP A 86 3.11 2.72 5.28
C ASP A 86 3.34 3.83 6.33
N PRO A 87 4.58 4.30 6.55
CA PRO A 87 4.85 5.34 7.54
C PRO A 87 4.16 6.68 7.24
N ASN A 88 3.75 6.93 6.00
CA ASN A 88 3.03 8.14 5.59
C ASN A 88 1.58 8.17 6.10
N TYR A 89 0.95 7.00 6.19
CA TYR A 89 -0.49 6.89 6.44
C TYR A 89 -0.82 6.11 7.71
N LYS A 90 -0.09 5.02 7.97
CA LYS A 90 -0.37 4.02 9.00
C LYS A 90 -1.86 3.70 9.04
N VAL A 91 -2.42 3.62 10.25
CA VAL A 91 -3.86 3.43 10.46
C VAL A 91 -4.65 4.74 10.38
N ALA A 92 -4.00 5.91 10.24
CA ALA A 92 -4.67 7.21 10.30
C ALA A 92 -5.62 7.42 9.11
N TYR A 93 -5.20 7.01 7.90
CA TYR A 93 -6.05 7.08 6.72
C TYR A 93 -7.29 6.19 6.87
N ALA A 94 -7.10 4.91 7.19
CA ALA A 94 -8.20 3.97 7.35
C ALA A 94 -9.16 4.42 8.46
N LYS A 95 -8.64 4.85 9.61
CA LYS A 95 -9.45 5.36 10.73
C LYS A 95 -10.30 6.57 10.37
N GLY A 96 -9.83 7.42 9.45
CA GLY A 96 -10.55 8.62 9.01
C GLY A 96 -11.46 8.43 7.79
N LYS A 97 -11.32 7.33 7.04
CA LYS A 97 -11.99 7.13 5.74
C LYS A 97 -12.86 5.88 5.65
N TRP A 98 -12.63 4.89 6.51
CA TRP A 98 -13.32 3.61 6.45
C TRP A 98 -14.43 3.54 7.48
N GLU A 99 -15.40 2.65 7.25
CA GLU A 99 -16.40 2.36 8.26
C GLU A 99 -15.74 1.70 9.49
N PRO A 100 -16.22 1.96 10.72
CA PRO A 100 -15.62 1.40 11.93
C PRO A 100 -15.49 -0.12 11.91
N ARG A 101 -16.48 -0.81 11.31
CA ARG A 101 -16.48 -2.26 11.18
C ARG A 101 -15.30 -2.75 10.34
N ASP A 102 -15.09 -2.14 9.18
CA ASP A 102 -14.04 -2.53 8.24
C ASP A 102 -12.65 -2.18 8.79
N PHE A 103 -12.55 -1.06 9.52
CA PHE A 103 -11.35 -0.71 10.26
C PHE A 103 -11.00 -1.75 11.33
N ASP A 104 -11.97 -2.15 12.15
CA ASP A 104 -11.77 -3.15 13.21
C ASP A 104 -11.42 -4.53 12.64
N GLU A 105 -12.02 -4.90 11.49
CA GLU A 105 -11.70 -6.11 10.76
C GLU A 105 -10.26 -6.08 10.21
N GLY A 106 -9.87 -4.99 9.56
CA GLY A 106 -8.50 -4.77 9.10
C GLY A 106 -7.48 -4.82 10.24
N MET A 107 -7.76 -4.20 11.38
CA MET A 107 -6.89 -4.25 12.57
C MET A 107 -6.72 -5.67 13.12
N ARG A 108 -7.80 -6.47 13.12
CA ARG A 108 -7.75 -7.88 13.55
C ARG A 108 -6.87 -8.69 12.63
N SER A 109 -7.01 -8.48 11.33
CA SER A 109 -6.22 -9.17 10.32
C SER A 109 -4.75 -8.78 10.34
N LEU A 110 -4.43 -7.49 10.51
CA LEU A 110 -3.06 -7.01 10.70
C LEU A 110 -2.39 -7.71 11.89
N ARG A 111 -3.06 -7.76 13.04
CA ARG A 111 -2.52 -8.46 14.23
C ARG A 111 -2.34 -9.96 13.97
N LYS A 112 -3.27 -10.61 13.27
CA LYS A 112 -3.16 -12.02 12.89
C LYS A 112 -1.96 -12.30 11.97
N VAL A 113 -1.73 -11.45 10.97
CA VAL A 113 -0.55 -11.54 10.08
C VAL A 113 0.73 -11.34 10.88
N PHE A 114 0.74 -10.36 11.78
CA PHE A 114 1.86 -10.08 12.67
C PHE A 114 2.16 -11.26 13.61
N ASP A 115 1.13 -11.88 14.20
CA ASP A 115 1.28 -13.07 15.05
C ASP A 115 1.92 -14.23 14.29
N LYS A 116 1.46 -14.50 13.07
CA LYS A 116 2.04 -15.55 12.22
C LYS A 116 3.53 -15.30 12.00
N TYR A 117 3.91 -14.06 11.69
CA TYR A 117 5.31 -13.68 11.51
C TYR A 117 6.13 -13.90 12.80
N TYR A 118 5.62 -13.45 13.94
CA TYR A 118 6.32 -13.57 15.22
C TYR A 118 6.54 -15.05 15.62
N HIS A 119 5.53 -15.91 15.45
CA HIS A 119 5.64 -17.33 15.79
C HIS A 119 6.57 -18.11 14.84
N CYS A 120 6.65 -17.74 13.56
CA CYS A 120 7.59 -18.38 12.62
C CYS A 120 9.06 -18.10 12.96
N ASN A 121 9.35 -16.94 13.55
CA ASN A 121 10.73 -16.52 13.87
C ASN A 121 11.21 -16.92 15.28
N VAL A 122 10.32 -17.43 16.12
CA VAL A 122 10.63 -17.87 17.50
C VAL A 122 10.69 -19.40 17.63
N SER A 123 10.61 -20.14 16.51
CA SER A 123 10.69 -21.60 16.55
C SER A 123 12.02 -22.06 17.21
N PRO A 124 11.97 -22.83 18.31
CA PRO A 124 13.17 -23.21 19.03
C PRO A 124 13.96 -24.18 18.17
N ALA A 125 15.21 -23.82 17.88
CA ALA A 125 16.19 -24.78 17.40
C ALA A 125 16.20 -25.96 18.39
N THR A 126 15.80 -27.13 17.89
CA THR A 126 15.77 -28.40 18.60
C THR A 126 17.01 -28.55 19.48
N ALA A 127 16.79 -28.57 20.81
CA ALA A 127 17.83 -28.88 21.76
C ALA A 127 18.17 -30.38 21.64
N GLU A 128 19.27 -30.70 20.98
CA GLU A 128 19.88 -32.03 21.09
C GLU A 128 20.57 -32.19 22.46
N PRO A 129 20.53 -33.38 23.10
CA PRO A 129 21.08 -33.58 24.43
C PRO A 129 22.62 -33.63 24.40
N ALA A 130 23.25 -32.82 25.25
CA ALA A 130 24.69 -32.81 25.47
C ALA A 130 25.19 -34.15 26.07
N ALA A 131 26.10 -34.81 25.37
CA ALA A 131 26.93 -35.91 25.88
C ALA A 131 28.41 -35.46 26.05
N VAL A 132 29.10 -36.05 27.02
CA VAL A 132 30.19 -35.48 27.82
C VAL A 132 31.61 -35.92 27.34
N ALA A 133 32.51 -34.92 27.13
CA ALA A 133 33.99 -34.87 27.32
C ALA A 133 34.98 -35.82 26.56
N PRO A 134 36.32 -35.58 26.56
CA PRO A 134 37.09 -34.34 26.36
C PRO A 134 38.36 -34.47 25.44
N ALA A 135 38.93 -33.30 25.10
CA ALA A 135 40.35 -32.99 24.83
C ALA A 135 41.00 -33.34 23.45
N LEU A 136 41.38 -32.30 22.68
CA LEU A 136 42.77 -31.79 22.59
C LEU A 136 42.94 -30.84 21.38
N LEU A 137 43.54 -29.69 21.69
CA LEU A 137 44.11 -28.62 20.86
C LEU A 137 44.26 -28.87 19.35
N ALA A 138 43.55 -28.06 18.53
CA ALA A 138 44.08 -27.58 17.25
C ALA A 138 43.43 -26.25 16.78
N ARG A 139 44.24 -25.18 16.85
CA ARG A 139 44.33 -24.00 15.96
C ARG A 139 43.14 -23.03 15.78
N GLN A 140 43.52 -21.75 15.96
CA GLN A 140 42.97 -20.50 15.42
C GLN A 140 41.81 -19.82 16.19
N GLY A 141 42.22 -18.85 17.04
CA GLY A 141 41.60 -17.53 17.18
C GLY A 141 40.09 -17.45 17.37
N SER A 142 39.56 -17.80 18.53
CA SER A 142 38.16 -17.48 18.91
C SER A 142 37.88 -17.57 20.42
N TYR A 143 38.91 -17.69 21.25
CA TYR A 143 38.76 -17.78 22.71
C TYR A 143 38.36 -16.40 23.26
N GLY A 144 37.07 -16.13 23.28
CA GLY A 144 36.53 -14.77 23.35
C GLY A 144 35.11 -14.70 22.79
N HIS A 145 34.99 -15.10 21.54
CA HIS A 145 33.81 -14.82 20.75
C HIS A 145 32.68 -15.82 20.99
N SER A 146 33.01 -17.08 21.28
CA SER A 146 32.02 -18.11 21.60
C SER A 146 31.26 -17.81 22.91
N TRP A 147 31.96 -17.46 24.00
CA TRP A 147 31.31 -17.14 25.28
C TRP A 147 30.56 -15.81 25.23
N MET A 148 31.09 -14.81 24.52
CA MET A 148 30.37 -13.55 24.27
C MET A 148 29.08 -13.81 23.46
N ARG A 149 29.14 -14.66 22.43
CA ARG A 149 27.93 -15.04 21.67
C ARG A 149 26.93 -15.80 22.52
N ASP A 150 27.34 -16.71 23.39
CA ASP A 150 26.42 -17.47 24.23
C ASP A 150 25.82 -16.61 25.36
N ALA A 151 26.59 -15.69 25.93
CA ALA A 151 26.07 -14.68 26.86
C ALA A 151 25.06 -13.74 26.19
N VAL A 152 25.37 -13.29 24.96
CA VAL A 152 24.45 -12.46 24.16
C VAL A 152 23.20 -13.26 23.77
N LYS A 153 23.32 -14.52 23.34
CA LYS A 153 22.17 -15.38 23.03
C LYS A 153 21.25 -15.58 24.24
N THR A 154 21.83 -15.83 25.42
CA THR A 154 21.06 -16.00 26.66
C THR A 154 20.30 -14.72 27.01
N ARG A 155 20.96 -13.56 26.83
CA ARG A 155 20.31 -12.28 27.05
C ARG A 155 19.22 -11.99 26.02
N VAL A 156 19.48 -12.25 24.75
CA VAL A 156 18.51 -12.11 23.65
C VAL A 156 17.32 -13.03 23.86
N ALA A 157 17.52 -14.28 24.29
CA ALA A 157 16.45 -15.21 24.60
C ALA A 157 15.58 -14.73 25.78
N ASN A 158 16.19 -14.24 26.85
CA ASN A 158 15.46 -13.67 28.00
C ASN A 158 14.73 -12.37 27.64
N ASP A 159 15.35 -11.50 26.84
CA ASP A 159 14.73 -10.25 26.40
C ASP A 159 13.58 -10.53 25.40
N THR A 160 13.69 -11.57 24.57
CA THR A 160 12.62 -12.03 23.67
C THR A 160 11.47 -12.69 24.43
N ALA A 161 11.77 -13.51 25.45
CA ALA A 161 10.76 -14.15 26.28
C ALA A 161 9.90 -13.17 27.10
N ASN A 162 10.44 -11.98 27.39
CA ASN A 162 9.74 -10.91 28.11
C ASN A 162 9.14 -9.82 27.21
N ARG A 163 9.37 -9.87 25.89
CA ARG A 163 8.81 -8.90 24.95
C ARG A 163 7.34 -9.21 24.68
N ARG A 164 6.48 -8.21 24.84
CA ARG A 164 5.09 -8.29 24.40
C ARG A 164 5.09 -8.27 22.87
N PRO A 165 4.61 -9.33 22.18
CA PRO A 165 4.72 -9.44 20.73
C PRO A 165 4.13 -8.23 20.00
N HIS A 166 3.00 -7.72 20.49
CA HIS A 166 2.32 -6.58 19.86
C HIS A 166 2.88 -5.22 20.25
N GLN A 167 3.75 -5.12 21.26
CA GLN A 167 4.25 -3.83 21.72
C GLN A 167 5.01 -3.09 20.62
N GLU A 168 5.82 -3.79 19.82
CA GLU A 168 6.54 -3.18 18.69
C GLU A 168 5.58 -2.65 17.61
N LEU A 169 4.56 -3.44 17.28
CA LEU A 169 3.51 -3.02 16.34
C LEU A 169 2.75 -1.81 16.88
N ASP A 170 2.35 -1.84 18.15
CA ASP A 170 1.61 -0.76 18.79
C ASP A 170 2.46 0.52 18.89
N GLU A 171 3.75 0.40 19.20
CA GLU A 171 4.71 1.52 19.22
C GLU A 171 4.87 2.14 17.82
N TYR A 172 5.00 1.32 16.78
CA TYR A 172 5.07 1.78 15.41
C TYR A 172 3.80 2.52 14.98
N LEU A 173 2.62 1.93 15.25
CA LEU A 173 1.33 2.52 14.91
C LEU A 173 1.03 3.82 15.69
N ALA A 174 1.55 3.93 16.92
CA ALA A 174 1.40 5.14 17.74
C ALA A 174 2.40 6.24 17.41
N ALA A 175 3.53 5.92 16.77
CA ALA A 175 4.51 6.92 16.36
C ALA A 175 3.92 7.91 15.33
N PRO A 176 4.42 9.16 15.26
CA PRO A 176 3.98 10.13 14.26
C PRO A 176 4.07 9.61 12.82
N LEU A 177 3.26 10.19 11.93
CA LEU A 177 3.39 9.96 10.49
C LEU A 177 4.68 10.59 9.99
N GLU A 178 5.31 9.97 9.00
CA GLU A 178 6.55 10.43 8.40
C GLU A 178 6.33 10.63 6.89
N ASP A 179 6.84 11.73 6.35
CA ASP A 179 6.78 12.01 4.90
C ASP A 179 7.97 11.34 4.20
N VAL A 180 7.71 10.20 3.57
CA VAL A 180 8.69 9.26 3.05
C VAL A 180 8.38 8.94 1.59
N GLU A 181 9.28 9.34 0.71
CA GLU A 181 9.18 9.08 -0.73
C GLU A 181 9.50 7.61 -1.08
N ASN A 182 10.50 7.01 -0.42
CA ASN A 182 10.90 5.61 -0.64
C ASN A 182 10.69 4.76 0.61
N ILE A 183 9.49 4.18 0.71
CA ILE A 183 9.05 3.37 1.86
C ILE A 183 9.95 2.14 2.07
N VAL A 184 10.43 1.50 0.98
CA VAL A 184 11.28 0.31 1.08
C VAL A 184 12.66 0.65 1.64
N ALA A 185 13.27 1.74 1.19
CA ALA A 185 14.54 2.22 1.72
C ALA A 185 14.39 2.68 3.18
N TRP A 186 13.28 3.34 3.50
CA TRP A 186 12.97 3.77 4.87
C TRP A 186 12.89 2.57 5.81
N TRP A 187 12.16 1.52 5.43
CA TRP A 187 12.16 0.29 6.20
C TRP A 187 13.60 -0.24 6.35
N GLY A 188 14.39 -0.37 5.28
CA GLY A 188 15.78 -0.85 5.37
C GLY A 188 16.70 -0.07 6.34
N VAL A 189 16.51 1.25 6.49
CA VAL A 189 17.31 2.10 7.40
C VAL A 189 16.73 2.11 8.81
N SER A 190 15.42 2.29 8.95
CA SER A 190 14.71 2.27 10.23
C SER A 190 14.85 0.90 10.92
N PHE A 191 14.99 -0.17 10.14
CA PHE A 191 15.35 -1.53 10.59
C PHE A 191 16.66 -1.60 11.38
N SER A 192 17.65 -0.80 11.00
CA SER A 192 18.98 -0.84 11.62
C SER A 192 19.03 -0.05 12.93
N HIS A 193 18.08 0.85 13.16
CA HIS A 193 18.06 1.75 14.33
C HIS A 193 16.89 1.45 15.30
N ARG A 194 15.83 0.76 14.87
CA ARG A 194 14.64 0.43 15.69
C ARG A 194 14.05 -0.95 15.35
N VAL A 195 14.58 -2.00 15.97
CA VAL A 195 13.91 -3.31 16.22
C VAL A 195 13.46 -4.09 14.94
N SER A 196 12.95 -5.32 15.10
CA SER A 196 13.13 -6.51 14.25
C SER A 196 11.87 -7.00 13.51
N LEU A 197 11.03 -6.12 12.96
CA LEU A 197 9.97 -6.47 11.99
C LEU A 197 10.47 -6.81 10.57
N GLN A 198 11.19 -7.91 10.35
CA GLN A 198 11.50 -8.39 9.00
C GLN A 198 10.22 -8.82 8.24
N VAL A 199 9.33 -7.89 7.90
CA VAL A 199 8.25 -8.15 6.95
C VAL A 199 8.91 -8.25 5.59
N ASP A 200 9.13 -9.49 5.14
CA ASP A 200 9.64 -9.77 3.81
C ASP A 200 8.57 -9.35 2.79
N LEU A 201 8.61 -8.08 2.38
CA LEU A 201 7.79 -7.49 1.31
C LEU A 201 7.97 -8.18 -0.05
N LYS A 202 8.80 -9.22 -0.13
CA LYS A 202 8.98 -10.09 -1.30
C LYS A 202 7.93 -11.20 -1.39
N CYS A 203 7.08 -11.37 -0.38
CA CYS A 203 6.01 -12.39 -0.35
C CYS A 203 4.59 -11.81 -0.29
N LEU A 204 4.43 -10.50 -0.49
CA LEU A 204 3.17 -9.84 -0.82
C LEU A 204 3.18 -9.49 -2.32
#